data_AF-A0AAE0X2Y5-F1
#
_entry.id   AF-A0AAE0X2Y5-F1
#
_cell.length_a   1.000
_cell.length_b   1.000
_cell.length_c   1.000
_cell.angle_alpha   90.00
_cell.angle_beta   90.00
_cell.angle_gamma   90.00
#
_symmetry.space_group_name_H-M   'P 1'
#
loop_
_entity.id
_entity.type
_entity.pdbx_description
1 polymer ?
#
loop_
_entity_poly.entity_id
_entity_poly.type
_entity_poly.pdbx_seq_one_letter_code
_entity_poly.pdbx_strand_id
1 'polypeptide(L)'
;MSMEVGGMCDSEYRIRAGDKVRYAVIAPNTFPRDVLSCPLGSFPPLPWRRDDRTVVHISRDPTTKELQSTLSNQKLPGVPSGEKTRTLSAAAYECRSVRDHRPGSPSNGSQTMVAKIARFEWEVPRIVSETRAYKLLDGSGVAPRFLGHIHEHGRVIGFLLEKVEDVRRAGPGDLLRCQDALRVFHRLTGVAHGDMNRHNFLVASDNGEDRVWLIDFERSSCVPDETENPARLKEEMMRREMEQLHGQLAEETGRGGGFEQESSPP
;
A
#
# COMPACT_ATOMS: atom_id res chain seq x y z
N MET A 1 11.53 8.72 6.21
CA MET A 1 12.00 7.36 6.57
C MET A 1 10.77 6.53 6.86
N SER A 2 10.73 5.27 6.44
CA SER A 2 9.72 4.30 6.88
C SER A 2 10.40 3.25 7.75
N MET A 3 9.72 2.71 8.74
CA MET A 3 10.28 1.71 9.64
C MET A 3 9.23 0.69 10.09
N GLU A 4 9.71 -0.52 10.41
CA GLU A 4 8.99 -1.58 11.11
C GLU A 4 9.88 -2.05 12.27
N VAL A 5 9.43 -1.90 13.52
CA VAL A 5 10.24 -2.19 14.71
C VAL A 5 9.87 -3.55 15.29
N GLY A 6 10.71 -4.55 15.03
CA GLY A 6 10.59 -5.89 15.58
C GLY A 6 11.01 -5.93 17.06
N GLY A 7 10.15 -6.47 17.93
CA GLY A 7 10.48 -6.68 19.34
C GLY A 7 11.42 -7.86 19.58
N MET A 8 11.11 -9.00 18.97
CA MET A 8 11.92 -10.23 18.99
C MET A 8 12.48 -10.61 17.60
N CYS A 9 12.09 -9.85 16.57
CA CYS A 9 12.48 -10.03 15.18
C CYS A 9 13.31 -8.84 14.72
N ASP A 10 13.90 -8.95 13.52
CA ASP A 10 14.62 -7.85 12.89
C ASP A 10 13.73 -6.60 12.77
N SER A 11 14.34 -5.42 12.92
CA SER A 11 13.71 -4.13 12.63
C SER A 11 14.17 -3.64 11.26
N GLU A 12 13.23 -3.29 10.39
CA GLU A 12 13.51 -2.88 9.01
C GLU A 12 13.28 -1.37 8.82
N TYR A 13 14.16 -0.73 8.06
CA TYR A 13 14.12 0.71 7.81
C TYR A 13 14.33 1.00 6.33
N ARG A 14 13.53 1.93 5.78
CA ARG A 14 13.68 2.49 4.44
C ARG A 14 14.04 3.98 4.55
N ILE A 15 15.25 4.33 4.14
CA ILE A 15 15.92 5.60 4.41
C ILE A 15 16.24 6.30 3.09
N ARG A 16 15.99 7.61 3.02
CA ARG A 16 16.43 8.43 1.89
C ARG A 16 17.83 8.97 2.17
N ALA A 17 18.81 8.57 1.37
CA ALA A 17 20.19 9.02 1.45
C ALA A 17 20.53 9.84 0.18
N GLY A 18 20.24 11.14 0.21
CA GLY A 18 20.33 12.02 -0.96
C GLY A 18 19.21 11.76 -1.97
N ASP A 19 19.58 11.40 -3.19
CA ASP A 19 18.70 11.00 -4.30
C ASP A 19 18.37 9.51 -4.30
N LYS A 20 19.03 8.71 -3.45
CA LYS A 20 18.84 7.26 -3.38
C LYS A 20 18.03 6.84 -2.16
N VAL A 21 17.34 5.71 -2.29
CA VAL A 21 16.75 4.97 -1.16
C VAL A 21 17.69 3.85 -0.74
N ARG A 22 17.80 3.65 0.58
CA ARG A 22 18.62 2.63 1.24
C ARG A 22 17.78 1.90 2.29
N TYR A 23 18.18 0.69 2.61
CA TYR A 23 17.53 -0.16 3.58
C TYR A 23 18.49 -0.50 4.71
N ALA A 24 17.98 -0.54 5.93
CA ALA A 24 18.70 -1.06 7.08
C ALA A 24 17.86 -2.12 7.77
N VAL A 25 18.50 -3.22 8.13
CA VAL A 25 17.92 -4.31 8.90
C VAL A 25 18.71 -4.41 10.19
N ILE A 26 18.05 -4.26 11.33
CA ILE A 26 18.68 -4.29 12.65
C ILE A 26 18.24 -5.56 13.35
N ALA A 27 19.21 -6.41 13.70
CA ALA A 27 18.93 -7.66 14.42
C ALA A 27 18.38 -7.38 15.84
N PRO A 28 17.60 -8.30 16.43
CA PRO A 28 17.10 -8.20 17.79
C PRO A 28 18.22 -7.90 18.79
N ASN A 29 17.89 -7.18 19.87
CA ASN A 29 18.81 -6.86 20.97
C ASN A 29 20.04 -6.02 20.58
N THR A 30 20.06 -5.45 19.37
CA THR A 30 21.16 -4.57 18.93
C THR A 30 21.11 -3.20 19.60
N PHE A 31 19.90 -2.64 19.69
CA PHE A 31 19.61 -1.37 20.36
C PHE A 31 18.40 -1.50 21.28
N PRO A 32 18.31 -0.70 22.34
CA PRO A 32 17.10 -0.58 23.13
C PRO A 32 15.96 0.05 22.31
N ARG A 33 14.72 -0.21 22.73
CA ARG A 33 13.51 0.09 21.96
C ARG A 33 13.32 1.58 21.65
N ASP A 34 13.76 2.45 22.54
CA ASP A 34 13.75 3.91 22.35
C ASP A 34 14.63 4.33 21.17
N VAL A 35 15.82 3.75 21.04
CA VAL A 35 16.73 4.00 19.92
C VAL A 35 16.18 3.45 18.60
N LEU A 36 15.49 2.31 18.61
CA LEU A 36 14.90 1.72 17.40
C LEU A 36 13.83 2.63 16.75
N SER A 37 13.25 3.57 17.50
CA SER A 37 12.32 4.56 16.93
C SER A 37 13.02 5.64 16.07
N CYS A 38 14.31 5.89 16.31
CA CYS A 38 15.11 6.87 15.56
C CYS A 38 16.60 6.47 15.51
N PRO A 39 16.96 5.37 14.82
CA PRO A 39 18.28 4.78 14.98
C PRO A 39 19.35 5.46 14.12
N LEU A 40 18.98 6.44 13.27
CA LEU A 40 19.87 7.08 12.31
C LEU A 40 21.12 7.69 12.97
N GLY A 41 20.98 8.26 14.18
CA GLY A 41 22.10 8.83 14.93
C GLY A 41 23.02 7.77 15.56
N SER A 42 22.58 6.52 15.63
CA SER A 42 23.31 5.39 16.23
C SER A 42 23.91 4.44 15.20
N PHE A 43 23.71 4.72 13.91
CA PHE A 43 24.31 3.92 12.84
C PHE A 43 25.82 4.10 12.81
N PRO A 44 26.57 3.04 12.47
CA PRO A 44 27.99 3.18 12.20
C PRO A 44 28.22 4.08 10.97
N PRO A 45 29.45 4.55 10.71
CA PRO A 45 29.78 5.26 9.50
C PRO A 45 29.56 4.36 8.27
N LEU A 46 28.42 4.52 7.60
CA LEU A 46 28.05 3.68 6.46
C LEU A 46 28.33 4.40 5.14
N PRO A 47 28.81 3.70 4.10
CA PRO A 47 29.21 4.30 2.82
C PRO A 47 28.01 4.62 1.90
N TRP A 48 26.94 5.18 2.47
CA TRP A 48 25.66 5.43 1.79
C TRP A 48 25.74 6.21 0.48
N ARG A 49 26.77 7.03 0.31
CA ARG A 49 26.97 7.89 -0.88
C ARG A 49 27.82 7.25 -1.98
N ARG A 50 28.72 6.34 -1.64
CA ARG A 50 29.74 5.80 -2.56
C ARG A 50 29.46 4.38 -3.02
N ASP A 51 28.68 3.64 -2.26
CA ASP A 51 28.41 2.22 -2.51
C ASP A 51 27.11 2.04 -3.31
N ASP A 52 27.03 1.06 -4.21
CA ASP A 52 25.82 0.69 -4.93
C ASP A 52 24.90 -0.24 -4.11
N ARG A 53 25.42 -0.84 -3.03
CA ARG A 53 24.67 -1.71 -2.12
C ARG A 53 23.52 -1.01 -1.42
N THR A 54 22.33 -1.58 -1.53
CA THR A 54 21.09 -0.95 -1.07
C THR A 54 20.70 -1.35 0.34
N VAL A 55 21.28 -2.42 0.92
CA VAL A 55 20.91 -2.94 2.25
C VAL A 55 22.12 -3.03 3.16
N VAL A 56 21.97 -2.55 4.40
CA VAL A 56 22.89 -2.83 5.51
C VAL A 56 22.19 -3.71 6.55
N HIS A 57 22.89 -4.70 7.07
CA HIS A 57 22.50 -5.43 8.26
C HIS A 57 23.35 -4.93 9.43
N ILE A 58 22.70 -4.60 10.55
CA ILE A 58 23.34 -4.09 11.76
C ILE A 58 22.99 -5.05 12.89
N SER A 59 24.00 -5.56 13.59
CA SER A 59 23.84 -6.46 14.72
C SER A 59 24.80 -6.09 15.85
N ARG A 60 24.56 -6.63 17.04
CA ARG A 60 25.50 -6.54 18.16
C ARG A 60 26.08 -7.92 18.45
N ASP A 61 27.40 -8.00 18.50
CA ASP A 61 28.10 -9.23 18.83
C ASP A 61 27.68 -9.72 20.23
N PRO A 62 27.23 -10.97 20.39
CA PRO A 62 26.71 -11.45 21.67
C PRO A 62 27.81 -11.57 22.73
N THR A 63 29.07 -11.75 22.33
CA THR A 63 30.23 -11.95 23.20
C THR A 63 30.91 -10.62 23.49
N THR A 64 31.29 -9.86 22.46
CA THR A 64 32.06 -8.61 22.63
C THR A 64 31.18 -7.41 22.92
N LYS A 65 29.87 -7.51 22.66
CA LYS A 65 28.89 -6.40 22.70
C LYS A 65 29.18 -5.27 21.72
N GLU A 66 30.13 -5.44 20.81
CA GLU A 66 30.45 -4.45 19.77
C GLU A 66 29.40 -4.45 18.66
N LEU A 67 29.23 -3.30 18.02
CA LEU A 67 28.33 -3.14 16.89
C LEU A 67 29.02 -3.66 15.62
N GLN A 68 28.32 -4.51 14.88
CA GLN A 68 28.77 -5.04 13.60
C GLN A 68 27.81 -4.59 12.51
N SER A 69 28.35 -4.29 11.33
CA SER A 69 27.56 -4.00 10.15
C SER A 69 28.08 -4.74 8.93
N THR A 70 27.19 -5.41 8.22
CA THR A 70 27.50 -6.07 6.96
C THR A 70 26.66 -5.46 5.86
N LEU A 71 27.31 -5.11 4.75
CA LEU A 71 26.62 -4.57 3.59
C LEU A 71 26.24 -5.74 2.68
N SER A 72 24.95 -5.90 2.44
CA SER A 72 24.44 -6.94 1.54
C SER A 72 24.37 -6.42 0.11
N ASN A 73 24.78 -7.28 -0.83
CA ASN A 73 24.62 -7.08 -2.28
C ASN A 73 23.19 -7.38 -2.75
N GLN A 74 22.22 -7.49 -1.84
CA GLN A 74 20.83 -7.63 -2.23
C GLN A 74 20.44 -6.42 -3.07
N LYS A 75 20.33 -6.62 -4.39
CA LYS A 75 19.83 -5.63 -5.33
C LYS A 75 18.38 -5.33 -4.94
N LEU A 76 18.17 -4.24 -4.20
CA LEU A 76 16.85 -3.68 -3.97
C LEU A 76 16.73 -2.40 -4.79
N PRO A 77 16.09 -2.47 -5.97
CA PRO A 77 16.06 -1.34 -6.90
C PRO A 77 15.03 -0.27 -6.42
N GLY A 78 15.19 1.04 -6.73
CA GLY A 78 14.83 2.33 -6.03
C GLY A 78 14.35 3.62 -6.85
N VAL A 79 13.66 4.61 -6.27
CA VAL A 79 12.46 5.32 -6.88
C VAL A 79 12.75 6.41 -7.95
N PRO A 80 11.78 6.74 -8.85
CA PRO A 80 11.35 8.15 -8.99
C PRO A 80 9.83 8.29 -9.28
N SER A 81 9.15 9.44 -9.28
CA SER A 81 9.29 10.79 -8.72
C SER A 81 7.85 11.33 -8.69
N GLY A 82 7.38 11.79 -7.53
CA GLY A 82 6.10 12.47 -7.37
C GLY A 82 6.18 13.26 -6.07
N GLU A 83 5.67 14.49 -6.05
CA GLU A 83 5.63 15.24 -4.80
C GLU A 83 4.52 14.63 -3.94
N LYS A 84 4.92 13.96 -2.85
CA LYS A 84 3.98 13.46 -1.86
C LYS A 84 3.30 14.66 -1.21
N THR A 85 1.98 14.73 -1.33
CA THR A 85 1.19 15.84 -0.79
C THR A 85 0.48 15.46 0.50
N ARG A 86 0.06 14.20 0.65
CA ARG A 86 -0.67 13.73 1.83
C ARG A 86 -0.44 12.24 2.08
N THR A 87 -0.26 11.83 3.33
CA THR A 87 -0.24 10.40 3.70
C THR A 87 -1.67 9.90 3.86
N LEU A 88 -2.03 8.78 3.22
CA LEU A 88 -3.33 8.13 3.40
C LEU A 88 -3.23 6.93 4.34
N SER A 89 -2.15 6.17 4.21
CA SER A 89 -1.77 5.09 5.11
C SER A 89 -0.25 4.92 5.10
N ALA A 90 0.25 3.93 5.83
CA ALA A 90 1.67 3.61 5.85
C ALA A 90 2.23 3.33 4.44
N ALA A 91 1.45 2.68 3.57
CA ALA A 91 1.84 2.27 2.21
C ALA A 91 1.15 3.07 1.08
N ALA A 92 0.20 3.94 1.40
CA ALA A 92 -0.57 4.73 0.42
C ALA A 92 -0.45 6.24 0.67
N TYR A 93 -0.29 7.03 -0.38
CA TYR A 93 -0.21 8.49 -0.28
C TYR A 93 -0.74 9.19 -1.53
N GLU A 94 -1.25 10.41 -1.35
CA GLU A 94 -1.53 11.31 -2.47
C GLU A 94 -0.23 11.88 -3.02
N CYS A 95 -0.14 11.97 -4.34
CA CYS A 95 0.95 12.61 -5.03
C CYS A 95 0.44 13.44 -6.20
N ARG A 96 1.20 14.48 -6.52
CA ARG A 96 0.99 15.26 -7.74
C ARG A 96 2.06 14.93 -8.77
N SER A 97 1.64 14.89 -10.03
CA SER A 97 2.59 14.90 -11.14
C SER A 97 3.40 16.19 -11.08
N VAL A 98 4.73 16.05 -10.97
CA VAL A 98 5.67 17.17 -11.06
C VAL A 98 5.84 17.44 -12.56
N ARG A 99 5.47 18.64 -13.00
CA ARG A 99 5.56 19.04 -14.41
C ARG A 99 6.98 18.80 -14.92
N ASP A 100 7.12 18.18 -16.09
CA ASP A 100 8.29 18.44 -16.91
C ASP A 100 8.25 19.95 -17.25
N HIS A 101 9.24 20.72 -16.82
CA HIS A 101 9.39 22.14 -17.17
C HIS A 101 9.77 22.33 -18.65
N ARG A 102 9.14 21.59 -19.59
CA ARG A 102 9.29 21.85 -21.01
C ARG A 102 8.37 23.01 -21.41
N PRO A 103 8.91 24.17 -21.82
CA PRO A 103 8.08 25.28 -22.27
C PRO A 103 7.30 24.88 -23.53
N GLY A 104 5.98 25.06 -23.51
CA GLY A 104 5.11 24.87 -24.68
C GLY A 104 4.08 23.73 -24.60
N SER A 105 4.06 22.92 -23.54
CA SER A 105 3.01 21.91 -23.36
C SER A 105 1.72 22.58 -22.85
N PRO A 106 0.55 22.39 -23.49
CA PRO A 106 -0.70 23.01 -23.06
C PRO A 106 -1.02 22.58 -21.62
N SER A 107 -1.38 23.57 -20.81
CA SER A 107 -1.63 23.45 -19.38
C SER A 107 -2.89 22.63 -19.09
N ASN A 108 -2.78 21.30 -19.08
CA ASN A 108 -3.70 20.49 -18.29
C ASN A 108 -3.13 20.39 -16.88
N GLY A 109 -3.97 20.73 -15.90
CA GLY A 109 -3.59 20.96 -14.50
C GLY A 109 -2.81 19.81 -13.85
N SER A 110 -2.14 20.11 -12.75
CA SER A 110 -1.49 19.09 -11.91
C SER A 110 -2.55 18.08 -11.46
N GLN A 111 -2.45 16.84 -11.93
CA GLN A 111 -3.35 15.76 -11.55
C GLN A 111 -2.91 15.17 -10.21
N THR A 112 -3.84 15.12 -9.25
CA THR A 112 -3.66 14.39 -7.99
C THR A 112 -3.96 12.90 -8.22
N MET A 113 -3.10 12.05 -7.68
CA MET A 113 -3.15 10.59 -7.84
C MET A 113 -2.89 9.93 -6.50
N VAL A 114 -3.32 8.68 -6.36
CA VAL A 114 -2.99 7.84 -5.20
C VAL A 114 -1.88 6.89 -5.57
N ALA A 115 -0.74 6.98 -4.88
CA ALA A 115 0.36 6.04 -4.97
C ALA A 115 0.26 5.00 -3.87
N LYS A 116 0.32 3.72 -4.24
CA LYS A 116 0.49 2.60 -3.31
C LYS A 116 1.82 1.91 -3.57
N ILE A 117 2.63 1.71 -2.54
CA ILE A 117 3.97 1.11 -2.67
C ILE A 117 4.23 0.04 -1.61
N ALA A 118 4.95 -1.01 -1.99
CA ALA A 118 5.65 -1.89 -1.07
C ALA A 118 6.89 -1.14 -0.55
N ARG A 119 6.90 -0.85 0.74
CA ARG A 119 8.05 -0.28 1.45
C ARG A 119 9.07 -1.36 1.76
N PHE A 120 8.60 -2.58 2.04
CA PHE A 120 9.42 -3.73 2.37
C PHE A 120 9.14 -4.91 1.45
N GLU A 121 10.07 -5.87 1.39
CA GLU A 121 9.97 -7.02 0.49
C GLU A 121 8.73 -7.89 0.76
N TRP A 122 8.39 -8.07 2.03
CA TRP A 122 7.22 -8.84 2.45
C TRP A 122 5.88 -8.16 2.10
N GLU A 123 5.86 -6.87 1.75
CA GLU A 123 4.67 -6.17 1.26
C GLU A 123 4.44 -6.39 -0.25
N VAL A 124 5.44 -6.88 -0.99
CA VAL A 124 5.36 -7.06 -2.46
C VAL A 124 4.21 -7.99 -2.88
N PRO A 125 3.98 -9.15 -2.24
CA PRO A 125 2.86 -10.02 -2.62
C PRO A 125 1.49 -9.32 -2.55
N ARG A 126 1.30 -8.40 -1.58
CA ARG A 126 0.08 -7.61 -1.43
C ARG A 126 -0.11 -6.64 -2.59
N ILE A 127 0.96 -5.92 -2.97
CA ILE A 127 0.96 -5.05 -4.16
C ILE A 127 0.68 -5.83 -5.44
N VAL A 128 1.25 -7.04 -5.59
CA VAL A 128 1.00 -7.91 -6.75
C VAL A 128 -0.47 -8.34 -6.80
N SER A 129 -1.03 -8.77 -5.66
CA SER A 129 -2.44 -9.16 -5.58
C SER A 129 -3.36 -8.00 -5.96
N GLU A 130 -3.13 -6.82 -5.37
CA GLU A 130 -3.95 -5.65 -5.63
C GLU A 130 -3.81 -5.16 -7.08
N THR A 131 -2.59 -5.16 -7.65
CA THR A 131 -2.35 -4.83 -9.06
C THR A 131 -3.11 -5.78 -9.99
N ARG A 132 -3.18 -7.08 -9.65
CA ARG A 132 -3.93 -8.07 -10.44
C ARG A 132 -5.43 -7.77 -10.42
N ALA A 133 -5.98 -7.42 -9.26
CA ALA A 133 -7.38 -7.03 -9.14
C ALA A 133 -7.69 -5.80 -10.02
N TYR A 134 -6.89 -4.74 -9.93
CA TYR A 134 -7.09 -3.55 -10.78
C TYR A 134 -7.02 -3.85 -12.28
N LYS A 135 -6.13 -4.74 -12.71
CA LYS A 135 -6.07 -5.18 -14.11
C LYS A 135 -7.34 -5.91 -14.57
N LEU A 136 -7.92 -6.75 -13.71
CA LEU A 136 -9.15 -7.48 -14.00
C LEU A 136 -10.40 -6.58 -13.95
N LEU A 137 -10.34 -5.51 -13.19
CA LEU A 137 -11.41 -4.53 -13.02
C LEU A 137 -11.29 -3.34 -13.98
N ASP A 138 -10.29 -3.31 -14.86
CA ASP A 138 -10.10 -2.20 -15.78
C ASP A 138 -11.33 -2.01 -16.69
N GLY A 139 -11.81 -0.77 -16.78
CA GLY A 139 -13.05 -0.43 -17.50
C GLY A 139 -14.36 -0.94 -16.88
N SER A 140 -14.33 -1.63 -15.73
CA SER A 140 -15.56 -2.15 -15.08
C SER A 140 -16.44 -1.08 -14.42
N GLY A 141 -15.86 0.08 -14.12
CA GLY A 141 -16.53 1.16 -13.40
C GLY A 141 -16.68 0.95 -11.89
N VAL A 142 -16.19 -0.16 -11.33
CA VAL A 142 -16.28 -0.46 -9.88
C VAL A 142 -14.95 -0.34 -9.14
N ALA A 143 -13.88 0.09 -9.79
CA ALA A 143 -12.58 0.33 -9.18
C ALA A 143 -11.94 1.60 -9.78
N PRO A 144 -11.16 2.38 -9.01
CA PRO A 144 -10.44 3.52 -9.56
C PRO A 144 -9.52 3.11 -10.70
N ARG A 145 -9.40 3.97 -11.71
CA ARG A 145 -8.56 3.70 -12.87
C ARG A 145 -7.10 3.53 -12.48
N PHE A 146 -6.52 2.44 -12.96
CA PHE A 146 -5.09 2.20 -12.89
C PHE A 146 -4.35 3.12 -13.85
N LEU A 147 -3.41 3.91 -13.34
CA LEU A 147 -2.68 4.89 -14.14
C LEU A 147 -1.32 4.39 -14.61
N GLY A 148 -0.70 3.49 -13.85
CA GLY A 148 0.63 2.99 -14.18
C GLY A 148 1.32 2.35 -12.99
N HIS A 149 2.43 1.71 -13.27
CA HIS A 149 3.27 1.12 -12.23
C HIS A 149 4.26 2.17 -11.71
N ILE A 150 4.55 2.11 -10.42
CA ILE A 150 5.62 2.88 -9.80
C ILE A 150 6.88 2.05 -9.88
N HIS A 151 7.90 2.63 -10.50
CA HIS A 151 9.19 1.98 -10.66
C HIS A 151 10.20 2.51 -9.63
N GLU A 152 11.04 1.58 -9.20
CA GLU A 152 12.13 1.74 -8.27
C GLU A 152 13.33 1.03 -8.93
N HIS A 153 14.30 1.76 -9.52
CA HIS A 153 15.55 1.39 -10.19
C HIS A 153 15.32 0.21 -11.14
N GLY A 154 14.24 0.32 -11.92
CA GLY A 154 13.83 -0.68 -12.91
C GLY A 154 12.84 -1.75 -12.42
N ARG A 155 12.60 -1.88 -11.10
CA ARG A 155 11.60 -2.80 -10.52
C ARG A 155 10.26 -2.11 -10.27
N VAL A 156 9.16 -2.81 -10.48
CA VAL A 156 7.84 -2.36 -10.02
C VAL A 156 7.74 -2.53 -8.50
N ILE A 157 7.47 -1.45 -7.77
CA ILE A 157 7.25 -1.50 -6.31
C ILE A 157 5.82 -1.14 -5.90
N GLY A 158 4.99 -0.78 -6.86
CA GLY A 158 3.73 -0.15 -6.58
C GLY A 158 3.03 0.29 -7.84
N PHE A 159 2.00 1.07 -7.66
CA PHE A 159 1.18 1.58 -8.76
C PHE A 159 0.52 2.90 -8.38
N LEU A 160 0.07 3.60 -9.41
CA LEU A 160 -0.69 4.82 -9.34
C LEU A 160 -2.14 4.53 -9.71
N LEU A 161 -3.06 5.09 -8.94
CA LEU A 161 -4.48 5.14 -9.23
C LEU A 161 -4.92 6.58 -9.43
N GLU A 162 -6.00 6.77 -10.18
CA GLU A 162 -6.71 8.04 -10.13
C GLU A 162 -7.20 8.30 -8.70
N LYS A 163 -7.18 9.57 -8.31
CA LYS A 163 -7.86 9.99 -7.10
C LYS A 163 -9.32 10.25 -7.45
N VAL A 164 -10.20 9.50 -6.79
CA VAL A 164 -11.64 9.78 -6.86
C VAL A 164 -11.92 10.90 -5.86
N GLU A 165 -12.33 12.07 -6.37
CA GLU A 165 -12.67 13.25 -5.57
C GLU A 165 -14.16 13.23 -5.21
N ASP A 166 -14.55 14.04 -4.22
CA ASP A 166 -15.95 14.24 -3.81
C ASP A 166 -16.71 12.95 -3.43
N VAL A 167 -15.99 11.98 -2.87
CA VAL A 167 -16.54 10.71 -2.37
C VAL A 167 -16.68 10.68 -0.85
N ARG A 168 -17.69 9.96 -0.38
CA ARG A 168 -17.83 9.55 1.03
C ARG A 168 -17.57 8.05 1.16
N ARG A 169 -17.35 7.57 2.39
CA ARG A 169 -17.35 6.14 2.68
C ARG A 169 -18.79 5.60 2.67
N ALA A 170 -18.96 4.33 2.33
CA ALA A 170 -20.26 3.69 2.39
C ALA A 170 -20.77 3.59 3.83
N GLY A 171 -22.10 3.59 3.97
CA GLY A 171 -22.80 3.22 5.20
C GLY A 171 -23.87 2.17 4.93
N PRO A 172 -24.65 1.79 5.95
CA PRO A 172 -25.69 0.75 5.82
C PRO A 172 -26.73 1.04 4.72
N GLY A 173 -27.02 2.31 4.46
CA GLY A 173 -27.95 2.74 3.40
C GLY A 173 -27.46 2.47 1.97
N ASP A 174 -26.16 2.19 1.78
CA ASP A 174 -25.57 1.91 0.47
C ASP A 174 -25.52 0.41 0.15
N LEU A 175 -26.09 -0.44 1.01
CA LEU A 175 -25.95 -1.89 0.94
C LEU A 175 -26.21 -2.46 -0.46
N LEU A 176 -27.32 -2.08 -1.09
CA LEU A 176 -27.69 -2.62 -2.40
C LEU A 176 -26.63 -2.30 -3.47
N ARG A 177 -26.12 -1.06 -3.47
CA ARG A 177 -25.11 -0.60 -4.44
C ARG A 177 -23.75 -1.21 -4.18
N CYS A 178 -23.39 -1.36 -2.90
CA CYS A 178 -22.17 -2.06 -2.50
C CYS A 178 -22.22 -3.54 -2.90
N GLN A 179 -23.39 -4.17 -2.78
CA GLN A 179 -23.62 -5.54 -3.26
C GLN A 179 -23.49 -5.63 -4.78
N ASP A 180 -24.00 -4.66 -5.54
CA ASP A 180 -23.87 -4.65 -7.00
C ASP A 180 -22.40 -4.51 -7.43
N ALA A 181 -21.66 -3.58 -6.81
CA ALA A 181 -20.23 -3.44 -7.06
C ALA A 181 -19.45 -4.73 -6.70
N LEU A 182 -19.77 -5.34 -5.56
CA LEU A 182 -19.15 -6.58 -5.12
C LEU A 182 -19.48 -7.76 -6.06
N ARG A 183 -20.71 -7.86 -6.58
CA ARG A 183 -21.08 -8.87 -7.58
C ARG A 183 -20.26 -8.72 -8.87
N VAL A 184 -20.05 -7.48 -9.33
CA VAL A 184 -19.18 -7.22 -10.49
C VAL A 184 -17.75 -7.67 -10.19
N PHE A 185 -17.23 -7.35 -9.01
CA PHE A 185 -15.92 -7.79 -8.56
C PHE A 185 -15.81 -9.32 -8.57
N HIS A 186 -16.67 -10.03 -7.86
CA HIS A 186 -16.70 -11.50 -7.79
C HIS A 186 -16.76 -12.14 -9.19
N ARG A 187 -17.60 -11.61 -10.08
CA ARG A 187 -17.77 -12.12 -11.43
C ARG A 187 -16.51 -11.95 -12.29
N LEU A 188 -15.84 -10.80 -12.19
CA LEU A 188 -14.67 -10.50 -13.02
C LEU A 188 -13.38 -11.12 -12.49
N THR A 189 -13.23 -11.22 -11.17
CA THR A 189 -11.99 -11.67 -10.53
C THR A 189 -12.03 -13.14 -10.13
N GLY A 190 -13.22 -13.69 -9.89
CA GLY A 190 -13.40 -15.07 -9.40
C GLY A 190 -12.84 -15.30 -8.00
N VAL A 191 -12.64 -14.24 -7.22
CA VAL A 191 -12.08 -14.30 -5.86
C VAL A 191 -12.90 -13.44 -4.90
N ALA A 192 -12.80 -13.76 -3.61
CA ALA A 192 -13.30 -12.92 -2.52
C ALA A 192 -12.37 -11.71 -2.31
N HIS A 193 -12.91 -10.57 -1.89
CA HIS A 193 -12.15 -9.34 -1.63
C HIS A 193 -11.23 -9.47 -0.42
N GLY A 194 -11.69 -10.14 0.64
CA GLY A 194 -10.94 -10.49 1.85
C GLY A 194 -10.84 -9.40 2.92
N ASP A 195 -11.31 -8.18 2.65
CA ASP A 195 -11.32 -7.07 3.61
C ASP A 195 -12.51 -6.13 3.39
N MET A 196 -13.69 -6.72 3.46
CA MET A 196 -14.95 -6.04 3.26
C MET A 196 -15.26 -5.17 4.46
N ASN A 197 -14.74 -3.94 4.53
CA ASN A 197 -15.10 -2.95 5.54
C ASN A 197 -15.64 -1.67 4.87
N ARG A 198 -16.44 -0.87 5.58
CA ARG A 198 -17.09 0.32 5.00
C ARG A 198 -16.13 1.35 4.38
N HIS A 199 -14.88 1.38 4.84
CA HIS A 199 -13.87 2.28 4.31
C HIS A 199 -13.40 1.84 2.93
N ASN A 200 -13.48 0.56 2.58
CA ASN A 200 -13.08 0.06 1.26
C ASN A 200 -14.13 0.26 0.16
N PHE A 201 -15.21 0.97 0.49
CA PHE A 201 -16.27 1.40 -0.43
C PHE A 201 -16.31 2.92 -0.49
N LEU A 202 -16.02 3.47 -1.66
CA LEU A 202 -16.15 4.90 -1.95
C LEU A 202 -17.45 5.12 -2.71
N VAL A 203 -18.28 6.04 -2.22
CA VAL A 203 -19.56 6.39 -2.84
C VAL A 203 -19.49 7.85 -3.29
N ALA A 204 -19.71 8.09 -4.58
CA ALA A 204 -20.01 9.43 -5.08
C ALA A 204 -21.47 9.48 -5.49
N SER A 205 -22.11 10.61 -5.20
CA SER A 205 -23.43 10.93 -5.70
C SER A 205 -23.27 12.03 -6.74
N ASP A 206 -23.49 11.73 -8.02
CA ASP A 206 -23.46 12.72 -9.08
C ASP A 206 -24.78 12.71 -9.85
N ASN A 207 -25.46 13.86 -9.90
CA ASN A 207 -26.71 14.07 -10.62
C ASN A 207 -27.82 13.00 -10.39
N GLY A 208 -27.84 12.40 -9.20
CA GLY A 208 -28.83 11.37 -8.82
C GLY A 208 -28.41 9.92 -9.13
N GLU A 209 -27.25 9.72 -9.75
CA GLU A 209 -26.63 8.39 -9.90
C GLU A 209 -25.51 8.23 -8.85
N ASP A 210 -25.73 7.30 -7.93
CA ASP A 210 -24.70 6.93 -6.97
C ASP A 210 -23.77 5.88 -7.59
N ARG A 211 -22.48 6.22 -7.66
CA ARG A 211 -21.42 5.30 -8.10
C ARG A 211 -20.66 4.78 -6.89
N VAL A 212 -20.30 3.50 -6.95
CA VAL A 212 -19.53 2.83 -5.89
C VAL A 212 -18.24 2.28 -6.46
N TRP A 213 -17.13 2.65 -5.84
CA TRP A 213 -15.81 2.10 -6.11
C TRP A 213 -15.34 1.24 -4.93
N LEU A 214 -14.84 0.06 -5.26
CA LEU A 214 -14.08 -0.81 -4.38
C LEU A 214 -12.61 -0.41 -4.42
N ILE A 215 -11.96 -0.45 -3.27
CA ILE A 215 -10.52 -0.23 -3.12
C ILE A 215 -9.92 -1.23 -2.14
N ASP A 216 -8.59 -1.34 -2.12
CA ASP A 216 -7.83 -2.13 -1.15
C ASP A 216 -7.93 -3.65 -1.33
N PHE A 217 -7.60 -4.11 -2.53
CA PHE A 217 -7.66 -5.52 -2.91
C PHE A 217 -6.47 -6.36 -2.42
N GLU A 218 -5.66 -5.87 -1.47
CA GLU A 218 -4.45 -6.57 -1.03
C GLU A 218 -4.72 -7.94 -0.39
N ARG A 219 -5.91 -8.10 0.22
CA ARG A 219 -6.37 -9.35 0.84
C ARG A 219 -7.22 -10.22 -0.07
N SER A 220 -7.37 -9.82 -1.34
CA SER A 220 -8.11 -10.60 -2.30
C SER A 220 -7.39 -11.93 -2.50
N SER A 221 -8.09 -13.02 -2.20
CA SER A 221 -7.48 -14.33 -2.04
C SER A 221 -7.98 -15.28 -3.11
N CYS A 222 -7.03 -15.84 -3.87
CA CYS A 222 -7.29 -17.00 -4.71
C CYS A 222 -7.11 -18.26 -3.86
N VAL A 223 -8.09 -19.15 -3.89
CA VAL A 223 -7.93 -20.51 -3.38
C VAL A 223 -6.86 -21.23 -4.22
N PRO A 224 -5.82 -21.84 -3.60
CA PRO A 224 -4.80 -22.60 -4.32
C PRO A 224 -5.43 -23.71 -5.16
N ASP A 225 -4.91 -23.93 -6.36
CA ASP A 225 -5.48 -24.93 -7.29
C ASP A 225 -5.39 -26.37 -6.76
N GLU A 226 -4.45 -26.63 -5.84
CA GLU A 226 -4.25 -27.91 -5.15
C GLU A 226 -5.30 -28.20 -4.06
N THR A 227 -6.15 -27.22 -3.73
CA THR A 227 -7.21 -27.38 -2.73
C THR A 227 -8.27 -28.35 -3.23
N GLU A 228 -8.79 -29.22 -2.36
CA GLU A 228 -9.92 -30.08 -2.71
C GLU A 228 -11.16 -29.22 -3.03
N ASN A 229 -11.64 -29.32 -4.28
CA ASN A 229 -12.78 -28.56 -4.82
C ASN A 229 -12.63 -27.02 -4.66
N PRO A 230 -11.67 -26.40 -5.37
CA PRO A 230 -11.35 -24.99 -5.18
C PRO A 230 -12.48 -24.07 -5.66
N ALA A 231 -13.29 -24.51 -6.63
CA ALA A 231 -14.45 -23.76 -7.11
C ALA A 231 -15.51 -23.58 -6.01
N ARG A 232 -15.85 -24.66 -5.30
CA ARG A 232 -16.81 -24.60 -4.20
C ARG A 232 -16.33 -23.70 -3.07
N LEU A 233 -15.03 -23.74 -2.74
CA LEU A 233 -14.49 -22.88 -1.69
C LEU A 233 -14.51 -21.40 -2.10
N LYS A 234 -14.16 -21.07 -3.35
CA LYS A 234 -14.26 -19.70 -3.88
C LYS A 234 -15.70 -19.19 -3.79
N GLU A 235 -16.66 -19.99 -4.24
CA GLU A 235 -18.08 -19.65 -4.19
C GLU A 235 -18.56 -19.41 -2.75
N GLU A 236 -18.18 -20.29 -1.82
CA GLU A 236 -18.51 -20.14 -0.40
C GLU A 236 -17.91 -18.86 0.21
N MET A 237 -16.67 -18.52 -0.13
CA MET A 237 -16.03 -17.28 0.33
C MET A 237 -16.75 -16.04 -0.21
N MET A 238 -17.06 -16.01 -1.52
CA MET A 238 -17.79 -14.90 -2.15
C MET A 238 -19.22 -14.78 -1.59
N ARG A 239 -19.91 -15.89 -1.37
CA ARG A 239 -21.23 -15.93 -0.73
C ARG A 239 -21.20 -15.35 0.69
N ARG A 240 -20.20 -15.74 1.49
CA ARG A 240 -20.03 -15.20 2.85
C ARG A 240 -19.81 -13.69 2.84
N GLU A 241 -19.03 -13.16 1.92
CA GLU A 241 -18.86 -11.71 1.79
C GLU A 241 -20.17 -10.99 1.51
N MET A 242 -20.99 -11.54 0.61
CA MET A 242 -22.31 -10.97 0.29
C MET A 242 -23.25 -10.95 1.50
N GLU A 243 -23.23 -12.02 2.30
CA GLU A 243 -24.08 -12.15 3.50
C GLU A 243 -23.63 -11.24 4.64
N GLN A 244 -22.31 -11.10 4.82
CA GLN A 244 -21.73 -10.31 5.90
C GLN A 244 -21.70 -8.81 5.60
N LEU A 245 -21.85 -8.41 4.33
CA LEU A 245 -21.67 -7.02 3.90
C LEU A 245 -22.51 -6.02 4.69
N HIS A 246 -23.76 -6.35 5.02
CA HIS A 246 -24.60 -5.46 5.82
C HIS A 246 -23.99 -5.14 7.19
N GLY A 247 -23.49 -6.17 7.89
CA GLY A 247 -22.82 -6.00 9.18
C GLY A 247 -21.52 -5.21 9.06
N GLN A 248 -20.75 -5.45 7.98
CA GLN A 248 -19.50 -4.74 7.72
C GLN A 248 -19.69 -3.25 7.40
N LEU A 249 -20.79 -2.89 6.74
CA LEU A 249 -21.14 -1.48 6.49
C LEU A 249 -21.65 -0.77 7.75
N ALA A 250 -22.26 -1.52 8.67
CA ALA A 250 -22.76 -1.01 9.95
C ALA A 250 -21.69 -1.00 11.06
N GLU A 251 -20.48 -1.50 10.80
CA GLU A 251 -19.43 -1.56 11.81
C GLU A 251 -18.88 -0.16 12.13
N GLU A 252 -18.92 0.23 13.40
CA GLU A 252 -18.46 1.53 13.91
C GLU A 252 -17.20 1.43 14.79
N THR A 253 -16.63 0.24 14.93
CA THR A 253 -15.47 -0.06 15.81
C THR A 253 -14.17 0.64 15.36
N GLY A 254 -14.17 1.31 14.20
CA GLY A 254 -13.00 1.97 13.62
C GLY A 254 -12.04 1.01 12.90
N ARG A 255 -12.38 -0.28 12.79
CA ARG A 255 -11.61 -1.26 12.01
C ARG A 255 -11.55 -0.85 10.54
N GLY A 256 -10.33 -0.74 9.99
CA GLY A 256 -10.09 -0.27 8.62
C GLY A 256 -10.08 1.27 8.45
N GLY A 257 -10.35 2.03 9.51
CA GLY A 257 -10.42 3.49 9.51
C GLY A 257 -9.08 4.21 9.68
N GLY A 258 -7.94 3.55 9.45
CA GLY A 258 -6.57 4.03 9.72
C GLY A 258 -6.09 5.25 8.92
N PHE A 259 -7.00 6.13 8.51
CA PHE A 259 -6.73 7.42 7.89
C PHE A 259 -6.50 8.45 9.01
N GLU A 260 -5.25 8.86 9.22
CA GLU A 260 -4.97 10.06 10.03
C GLU A 260 -5.56 11.28 9.28
N GLN A 261 -6.70 11.78 9.75
CA GLN A 261 -7.09 13.15 9.44
C GLN A 261 -6.18 14.06 10.24
N GLU A 262 -5.13 14.58 9.61
CA GLU A 262 -4.46 15.77 10.13
C GLU A 262 -5.50 16.89 10.16
N SER A 263 -5.96 17.24 11.37
CA SER A 263 -6.64 18.49 11.61
C SER A 263 -5.68 19.61 11.23
N SER A 264 -6.05 20.42 10.23
CA SER A 264 -5.32 21.65 9.91
C SER A 264 -5.34 22.56 11.15
N PRO A 265 -4.20 23.10 11.59
CA PRO A 265 -4.20 24.09 12.66
C PRO A 265 -4.82 25.41 12.15
N PRO A 266 -5.42 26.19 13.06
CA PRO A 266 -6.06 27.49 12.75
C PRO A 266 -5.06 28.55 12.26
#